data_AF-A0A350H4K8-F1
#
_entry.id   AF-A0A350H4K8-F1
#
_cell.length_a   1.000
_cell.length_b   1.000
_cell.length_c   1.000
_cell.angle_alpha   90.00
_cell.angle_beta   90.00
_cell.angle_gamma   90.00
#
_symmetry.space_group_name_H-M   'P 1'
#
loop_
_entity.id
_entity.type
_entity.pdbx_description
1 polymer ?
#
loop_
_entity_poly.entity_id
_entity_poly.type
_entity_poly.pdbx_seq_one_letter_code
_entity_poly.pdbx_strand_id
1 'polypeptide(L)'
;MEKERLIKFIATIMEESGFKTTTNYPVDNQVIDIYATLETSVGEVGVVVACKNYEEPWTVGLDVLKDMEHAAKAVNASKILIFTTSRFTHGAAVYAQKRNIKLVDKKGLMKIAQNYSKKQRVVSEPSVDEDEFDYDDYYYESSSRPQSLNPNRGNNSHAIFSGRFSRSNRSSNSSLNQYQSTSYQPRSYINTASNRSISIRDKLPAVDVDKSLTFFKEHMIVYMVLLIIIAAIISLIFNRITTGRYTGLGKIAASAIVCYGGLLLVERNLSELLFKGSIIFFISIIISIVTLTI
;
A
#
# COMPACT_ATOMS: atom_id res chain seq x y z
N MET A 1 10.05 17.03 -34.35
CA MET A 1 8.68 17.49 -33.98
C MET A 1 8.83 18.36 -32.75
N GLU A 2 8.18 19.52 -32.68
CA GLU A 2 8.20 20.31 -31.44
C GLU A 2 7.42 19.58 -30.34
N LYS A 3 7.92 19.60 -29.10
CA LYS A 3 7.29 18.91 -27.96
C LYS A 3 5.82 19.29 -27.80
N GLU A 4 5.50 20.57 -27.99
CA GLU A 4 4.13 21.09 -27.90
C GLU A 4 3.18 20.49 -28.94
N ARG A 5 3.67 20.22 -30.16
CA ARG A 5 2.85 19.59 -31.21
C ARG A 5 2.51 18.14 -30.86
N LEU A 6 3.46 17.41 -30.25
CA LEU A 6 3.20 16.06 -29.76
C LEU A 6 2.16 16.07 -28.65
N ILE A 7 2.28 17.00 -27.70
CA ILE A 7 1.32 17.16 -26.60
C ILE A 7 -0.08 17.44 -27.15
N LYS A 8 -0.21 18.41 -28.06
CA LYS A 8 -1.49 18.76 -28.68
C LYS A 8 -2.10 17.56 -29.43
N PHE A 9 -1.30 16.85 -30.22
CA PHE A 9 -1.75 15.67 -30.95
C PHE A 9 -2.30 14.57 -30.03
N ILE A 10 -1.58 14.25 -28.95
CA ILE A 10 -2.02 13.23 -27.98
C ILE A 10 -3.25 13.72 -27.21
N ALA A 11 -3.30 14.99 -26.83
CA ALA A 11 -4.48 15.57 -26.18
C ALA A 11 -5.74 15.40 -27.05
N THR A 12 -5.68 15.76 -28.34
CA THR A 12 -6.80 15.59 -29.27
C THR A 12 -7.25 14.13 -29.39
N ILE A 13 -6.32 13.18 -29.48
CA ILE A 13 -6.66 11.74 -29.53
C ILE A 13 -7.38 11.28 -28.25
N MET A 14 -6.93 11.78 -27.09
CA MET A 14 -7.56 11.45 -25.82
C MET A 14 -8.94 12.07 -25.67
N GLU A 15 -9.12 13.31 -26.13
CA GLU A 15 -10.42 13.99 -26.16
C GLU A 15 -11.43 13.26 -27.05
N GLU A 16 -11.02 12.84 -28.25
CA GLU A 16 -11.87 12.02 -29.11
C GLU A 16 -12.20 10.65 -28.51
N SER A 17 -11.36 10.16 -27.61
CA SER A 17 -11.61 8.92 -26.87
C SER A 17 -12.55 9.13 -25.66
N GLY A 18 -13.04 10.37 -25.44
CA GLY A 18 -13.98 10.73 -24.38
C GLY A 18 -13.32 11.21 -23.09
N PHE A 19 -12.01 11.44 -23.07
CA PHE A 19 -11.32 11.97 -21.89
C PHE A 19 -11.36 13.49 -21.87
N LYS A 20 -11.58 14.09 -20.70
CA LYS A 20 -11.36 15.53 -20.49
C LYS A 20 -9.88 15.77 -20.25
N THR A 21 -9.19 16.47 -21.16
CA THR A 21 -7.74 16.68 -21.06
C THR A 21 -7.38 18.08 -20.58
N THR A 22 -6.32 18.19 -19.79
CA THR A 22 -5.70 19.44 -19.35
C THR A 22 -4.21 19.35 -19.62
N THR A 23 -3.68 20.28 -20.42
CA THR A 23 -2.26 20.32 -20.77
C THR A 23 -1.48 21.15 -19.75
N ASN A 24 -0.18 20.83 -19.57
CA ASN A 24 0.73 21.51 -18.64
C ASN A 24 0.17 21.62 -17.22
N TYR A 25 -0.28 20.49 -16.67
CA TYR A 25 -0.88 20.44 -15.34
C TYR A 25 0.19 20.52 -14.25
N PRO A 26 0.18 21.55 -13.39
CA PRO A 26 1.18 21.71 -12.34
C PRO A 26 0.89 20.77 -11.16
N VAL A 27 1.89 19.99 -10.75
CA VAL A 27 1.80 19.03 -9.63
C VAL A 27 3.01 19.19 -8.73
N ASP A 28 2.81 19.75 -7.53
CA ASP A 28 3.87 20.03 -6.56
C ASP A 28 5.08 20.71 -7.20
N ASN A 29 6.16 19.96 -7.44
CA ASN A 29 7.43 20.42 -8.00
C ASN A 29 7.63 20.08 -9.49
N GLN A 30 6.66 19.44 -10.15
CA GLN A 30 6.77 18.99 -11.54
C GLN A 30 5.54 19.38 -12.36
N VAL A 31 5.74 19.74 -13.62
CA VAL A 31 4.65 19.95 -14.58
C VAL A 31 4.44 18.66 -15.36
N ILE A 32 3.22 18.12 -15.31
CA ILE A 32 2.80 16.99 -16.12
C ILE A 32 2.37 17.52 -17.49
N ASP A 33 2.77 16.84 -18.56
CA ASP A 33 2.46 17.28 -19.92
C ASP A 33 0.95 17.26 -20.20
N ILE A 34 0.26 16.17 -19.86
CA ILE A 34 -1.20 16.06 -19.96
C ILE A 34 -1.76 15.29 -18.76
N TYR A 35 -2.79 15.85 -18.12
CA TYR A 35 -3.65 15.15 -17.20
C TYR A 35 -5.02 14.96 -17.84
N ALA A 36 -5.51 13.73 -17.87
CA ALA A 36 -6.77 13.39 -18.52
C ALA A 36 -7.68 12.67 -17.53
N THR A 37 -8.95 13.05 -17.47
CA THR A 37 -9.94 12.39 -16.61
C THR A 37 -11.06 11.82 -17.46
N LEU A 38 -11.48 10.60 -17.13
CA LEU A 38 -12.64 9.96 -17.74
C LEU A 38 -13.69 9.76 -16.66
N GLU A 39 -14.84 10.37 -16.86
CA GLU A 39 -16.02 10.16 -16.02
C GLU A 39 -16.71 8.88 -16.48
N THR A 40 -16.67 7.84 -15.65
CA THR A 40 -17.42 6.59 -15.89
C THR A 40 -18.53 6.44 -14.86
N SER A 41 -19.53 5.62 -15.14
CA SER A 41 -20.65 5.35 -14.22
C SER A 41 -20.24 4.78 -12.86
N VAL A 42 -19.01 4.27 -12.74
CA VAL A 42 -18.44 3.65 -11.52
C VAL A 42 -17.43 4.58 -10.82
N GLY A 43 -17.07 5.71 -11.43
CA GLY A 43 -16.15 6.69 -10.85
C GLY A 43 -15.30 7.45 -11.87
N GLU A 44 -14.47 8.36 -11.36
CA GLU A 44 -13.52 9.13 -12.15
C GLU A 44 -12.19 8.36 -12.29
N VAL A 45 -11.78 8.14 -13.55
CA VAL A 45 -10.50 7.51 -13.87
C VAL A 45 -9.53 8.58 -14.34
N GLY A 46 -8.58 8.93 -13.47
CA GLY A 46 -7.49 9.83 -13.80
C GLY A 46 -6.37 9.12 -14.56
N VAL A 47 -5.84 9.77 -15.59
CA VAL A 47 -4.76 9.28 -16.43
C VAL A 47 -3.70 10.37 -16.55
N VAL A 48 -2.46 10.03 -16.21
CA VAL A 48 -1.30 10.91 -16.37
C VAL A 48 -0.54 10.53 -17.62
N VAL A 49 -0.20 11.53 -18.42
CA VAL A 49 0.52 11.34 -19.67
C VAL A 49 1.77 12.19 -19.72
N ALA A 50 2.87 11.54 -20.08
CA ALA A 50 4.15 12.19 -20.36
C ALA A 50 4.49 12.08 -21.84
N CYS A 51 4.94 13.19 -22.41
CA CYS A 51 5.37 13.30 -23.80
C CYS A 51 6.86 13.65 -23.83
N LYS A 52 7.71 12.67 -24.12
CA LYS A 52 9.15 12.86 -24.29
C LYS A 52 9.50 12.91 -25.77
N ASN A 53 10.04 14.05 -26.20
CA ASN A 53 10.54 14.22 -27.56
C ASN A 53 12.06 14.07 -27.53
N TYR A 54 12.54 12.84 -27.71
CA TYR A 54 13.96 12.52 -27.82
C TYR A 54 14.30 12.09 -29.25
N GLU A 55 15.52 12.39 -29.67
CA GLU A 55 16.08 11.96 -30.95
C GLU A 55 16.96 10.73 -30.75
N GLU A 56 17.00 9.81 -31.71
CA GLU A 56 17.93 8.68 -31.65
C GLU A 56 19.38 9.22 -31.66
N PRO A 57 20.28 8.70 -30.81
CA PRO A 57 20.23 7.45 -30.06
C PRO A 57 19.66 7.53 -28.63
N TRP A 58 19.14 8.68 -28.20
CA TRP A 58 18.69 8.88 -26.83
C TRP A 58 17.42 8.09 -26.52
N THR A 59 17.45 7.32 -25.44
CA THR A 59 16.35 6.45 -25.01
C THR A 59 15.78 6.90 -23.67
N VAL A 60 14.50 6.58 -23.45
CA VAL A 60 13.83 6.89 -22.18
C VAL A 60 14.22 5.84 -21.13
N GLY A 61 14.77 6.33 -20.02
CA GLY A 61 15.24 5.53 -18.90
C GLY A 61 14.17 5.26 -17.84
N LEU A 62 14.60 4.58 -16.77
CA LEU A 62 13.77 4.26 -15.61
C LEU A 62 13.40 5.49 -14.77
N ASP A 63 14.24 6.52 -14.82
CA ASP A 63 14.04 7.82 -14.18
C ASP A 63 12.67 8.42 -14.54
N VAL A 64 12.38 8.54 -15.83
CA VAL A 64 11.11 9.13 -16.30
C VAL A 64 9.90 8.33 -15.80
N LEU A 65 10.00 7.00 -15.75
CA LEU A 65 8.90 6.15 -15.30
C LEU A 65 8.64 6.33 -13.79
N LYS A 66 9.69 6.41 -12.98
CA LYS A 66 9.58 6.64 -11.53
C LYS A 66 9.03 8.02 -11.21
N ASP A 67 9.50 9.04 -11.93
CA ASP A 67 9.02 10.41 -11.78
C ASP A 67 7.52 10.48 -12.10
N MET A 68 7.09 9.85 -13.19
CA MET A 68 5.67 9.79 -13.55
C MET A 68 4.83 8.97 -12.59
N GLU A 69 5.39 7.93 -11.97
CA GLU A 69 4.72 7.19 -10.90
C GLU A 69 4.52 8.07 -9.66
N HIS A 70 5.51 8.87 -9.30
CA HIS A 70 5.39 9.83 -8.20
C HIS A 70 4.33 10.89 -8.51
N ALA A 71 4.38 11.49 -9.70
CA ALA A 71 3.41 12.47 -10.16
C ALA A 71 1.98 11.91 -10.18
N ALA A 72 1.80 10.68 -10.69
CA ALA A 72 0.52 10.00 -10.72
C ALA A 72 -0.04 9.70 -9.31
N LYS A 73 0.83 9.40 -8.34
CA LYS A 73 0.40 9.23 -6.94
C LYS A 73 -0.08 10.55 -6.33
N ALA A 74 0.57 11.66 -6.65
CA ALA A 74 0.16 12.99 -6.17
C ALA A 74 -1.22 13.40 -6.70
N VAL A 75 -1.48 13.20 -8.00
CA VAL A 75 -2.79 13.52 -8.62
C VAL A 75 -3.81 12.39 -8.55
N ASN A 76 -3.53 11.36 -7.76
CA ASN A 76 -4.41 10.21 -7.58
C ASN A 76 -4.79 9.45 -8.88
N ALA A 77 -3.99 9.54 -9.95
CA ALA A 77 -4.28 8.89 -11.22
C ALA A 77 -4.21 7.35 -11.15
N SER A 78 -5.08 6.70 -11.91
CA SER A 78 -5.22 5.23 -11.98
C SER A 78 -4.29 4.61 -13.03
N LYS A 79 -3.91 5.36 -14.06
CA LYS A 79 -3.07 4.85 -15.15
C LYS A 79 -2.04 5.89 -15.62
N ILE A 80 -0.90 5.39 -16.07
CA ILE A 80 0.22 6.19 -16.56
C ILE A 80 0.49 5.79 -18.02
N LEU A 81 0.56 6.79 -18.90
CA LEU A 81 0.96 6.63 -20.29
C LEU A 81 2.22 7.45 -20.55
N ILE A 82 3.20 6.87 -21.23
CA ILE A 82 4.42 7.58 -21.62
C ILE A 82 4.60 7.42 -23.13
N PHE A 83 4.62 8.54 -23.83
CA PHE A 83 4.85 8.62 -25.26
C PHE A 83 6.27 9.12 -25.51
N THR A 84 6.98 8.44 -26.41
CA THR A 84 8.30 8.88 -26.87
C THR A 84 8.41 8.82 -28.39
N THR A 85 9.10 9.81 -28.96
CA THR A 85 9.51 9.80 -30.37
C THR A 85 10.74 8.91 -30.63
N SER A 86 11.41 8.44 -29.57
CA SER A 86 12.54 7.52 -29.66
C SER A 86 12.15 6.11 -29.20
N ARG A 87 12.96 5.49 -28.33
CA ARG A 87 12.78 4.13 -27.80
C ARG A 87 12.90 4.12 -26.28
N PHE A 88 12.28 3.15 -25.62
CA PHE A 88 12.52 2.85 -24.21
C PHE A 88 13.73 1.93 -24.01
N THR A 89 14.41 2.10 -22.87
CA THR A 89 15.40 1.13 -22.39
C THR A 89 14.73 -0.18 -21.96
N HIS A 90 15.46 -1.31 -22.05
CA HIS A 90 14.92 -2.61 -21.62
C HIS A 90 14.49 -2.60 -20.14
N GLY A 91 15.26 -1.93 -19.27
CA GLY A 91 14.91 -1.77 -17.86
C GLY A 91 13.61 -1.00 -17.65
N ALA A 92 13.35 0.03 -18.46
CA ALA A 92 12.09 0.77 -18.41
C ALA A 92 10.91 -0.09 -18.87
N ALA A 93 11.06 -0.89 -19.93
CA ALA A 93 10.01 -1.80 -20.40
C ALA A 93 9.60 -2.83 -19.34
N VAL A 94 10.57 -3.49 -18.70
CA VAL A 94 10.31 -4.46 -17.63
C VAL A 94 9.66 -3.79 -16.41
N TYR A 95 10.08 -2.57 -16.07
CA TYR A 95 9.48 -1.82 -14.97
C TYR A 95 8.03 -1.45 -15.24
N ALA A 96 7.75 -0.98 -16.47
CA ALA A 96 6.42 -0.56 -16.88
C ALA A 96 5.39 -1.70 -16.81
N GLN A 97 5.77 -2.90 -17.27
CA GLN A 97 4.92 -4.09 -17.20
C GLN A 97 4.53 -4.43 -15.75
N LYS A 98 5.49 -4.36 -14.81
CA LYS A 98 5.25 -4.65 -13.38
C LYS A 98 4.34 -3.63 -12.69
N ARG A 99 4.24 -2.42 -13.22
CA ARG A 99 3.50 -1.29 -12.63
C ARG A 99 2.28 -0.86 -13.45
N ASN A 100 1.89 -1.65 -14.46
CA ASN A 100 0.79 -1.33 -15.37
C ASN A 100 0.91 0.06 -16.04
N ILE A 101 2.14 0.43 -16.41
CA ILE A 101 2.44 1.65 -17.14
C ILE A 101 2.42 1.32 -18.63
N LYS A 102 1.68 2.08 -19.43
CA LYS A 102 1.62 1.86 -20.89
C LYS A 102 2.67 2.72 -21.58
N LEU A 103 3.60 2.05 -22.25
CA LEU A 103 4.66 2.68 -23.02
C LEU A 103 4.29 2.72 -24.49
N VAL A 104 4.53 3.86 -25.15
CA VAL A 104 4.29 4.04 -26.58
C VAL A 104 5.53 4.63 -27.23
N ASP A 105 6.26 3.78 -27.95
CA ASP A 105 7.43 4.15 -28.73
C ASP A 105 7.07 4.83 -30.06
N LYS A 106 8.09 5.30 -30.79
CA LYS A 106 7.97 5.82 -32.16
C LYS A 106 7.09 4.96 -33.07
N LYS A 107 7.29 3.64 -33.07
CA LYS A 107 6.49 2.70 -33.88
C LYS A 107 5.02 2.70 -33.46
N GLY A 108 4.75 2.75 -32.15
CA GLY A 108 3.39 2.84 -31.60
C GLY A 108 2.71 4.16 -31.95
N LEU A 109 3.43 5.28 -31.85
CA LEU A 109 2.95 6.60 -32.28
C LEU A 109 2.58 6.62 -33.76
N MET A 110 3.41 6.04 -34.63
CA MET A 110 3.12 5.96 -36.06
C MET A 110 1.84 5.16 -36.35
N LYS A 111 1.63 4.02 -35.67
CA LYS A 111 0.40 3.23 -35.80
C LYS A 111 -0.84 4.02 -35.37
N ILE A 112 -0.75 4.74 -34.24
CA ILE A 112 -1.84 5.59 -33.75
C ILE A 112 -2.15 6.69 -34.77
N ALA A 113 -1.12 7.35 -35.32
CA ALA A 113 -1.29 8.40 -36.31
C ALA A 113 -1.91 7.89 -37.62
N GLN A 114 -1.50 6.71 -38.09
CA GLN A 114 -2.10 6.07 -39.26
C GLN A 114 -3.58 5.72 -39.03
N ASN A 115 -3.90 5.13 -37.88
CA ASN A 115 -5.28 4.79 -37.53
C ASN A 115 -6.15 6.04 -37.38
N TYR A 116 -5.60 7.11 -36.80
CA TYR A 116 -6.27 8.39 -36.69
C TYR A 116 -6.55 9.01 -38.06
N SER A 117 -5.58 9.00 -38.97
CA SER A 117 -5.75 9.49 -40.34
C SER A 117 -6.78 8.67 -41.15
N LYS A 118 -6.78 7.33 -41.00
CA LYS A 118 -7.78 6.46 -41.61
C LYS A 118 -9.19 6.74 -41.08
N LYS A 119 -9.35 6.91 -39.76
CA LYS A 119 -10.64 7.22 -39.12
C LYS A 119 -11.23 8.56 -39.59
N GLN A 120 -10.38 9.57 -39.81
CA GLN A 120 -10.82 10.85 -40.38
C GLN A 120 -11.25 10.73 -41.85
N ARG A 121 -10.68 9.79 -42.63
CA ARG A 121 -11.09 9.52 -44.01
C ARG A 121 -12.41 8.78 -44.15
N VAL A 122 -12.83 7.98 -43.17
CA VAL A 122 -14.07 7.18 -43.23
C VAL A 122 -15.36 8.04 -43.18
N VAL A 123 -15.26 9.34 -42.84
CA VAL A 123 -16.40 10.29 -42.98
C VAL A 123 -16.61 10.72 -44.45
N SER A 124 -15.69 10.38 -45.35
CA SER A 124 -15.81 10.64 -46.79
C SER A 124 -15.45 9.38 -47.59
N GLU A 125 -16.47 8.56 -47.84
CA GLU A 125 -16.49 7.38 -48.71
C GLU A 125 -15.76 6.10 -48.25
N PRO A 126 -16.36 4.91 -48.51
CA PRO A 126 -15.76 3.63 -48.16
C PRO A 126 -14.84 3.16 -49.30
N SER A 127 -13.60 2.82 -48.97
CA SER A 127 -12.78 1.96 -49.83
C SER A 127 -12.40 0.70 -49.05
N VAL A 128 -12.81 -0.43 -49.62
CA VAL A 128 -12.43 -1.80 -49.27
C VAL A 128 -10.96 -2.01 -49.67
N ASP A 129 -10.26 -2.80 -48.85
CA ASP A 129 -9.16 -3.75 -49.16
C ASP A 129 -8.30 -3.85 -47.90
N GLU A 130 -8.51 -4.91 -47.12
CA GLU A 130 -7.71 -6.15 -47.15
C GLU A 130 -6.31 -5.92 -46.60
N ASP A 131 -6.15 -6.32 -45.33
CA ASP A 131 -4.90 -6.73 -44.70
C ASP A 131 -5.26 -7.24 -43.29
N GLU A 132 -5.77 -8.47 -43.28
CA GLU A 132 -5.85 -9.33 -42.11
C GLU A 132 -4.40 -9.72 -41.73
N PHE A 133 -3.78 -8.95 -40.85
CA PHE A 133 -2.49 -9.30 -40.26
C PHE A 133 -2.60 -9.39 -38.74
N ASP A 134 -2.77 -10.65 -38.36
CA ASP A 134 -2.34 -11.36 -37.15
C ASP A 134 -2.16 -10.55 -35.86
N TYR A 135 -3.02 -10.91 -34.91
CA TYR A 135 -3.10 -10.36 -33.58
C TYR A 135 -2.08 -11.06 -32.67
N ASP A 136 -0.79 -10.99 -33.00
CA ASP A 136 0.24 -11.52 -32.12
C ASP A 136 0.60 -10.49 -31.05
N ASP A 137 -0.13 -10.67 -29.96
CA ASP A 137 0.19 -10.33 -28.58
C ASP A 137 1.70 -10.43 -28.32
N TYR A 138 2.34 -9.31 -27.99
CA TYR A 138 3.73 -9.29 -27.56
C TYR A 138 3.83 -9.86 -26.13
N TYR A 139 3.64 -11.17 -25.99
CA TYR A 139 4.22 -11.92 -24.88
C TYR A 139 5.73 -11.85 -25.01
N TYR A 140 6.38 -11.12 -24.11
CA TYR A 140 7.73 -11.48 -23.73
C TYR A 140 7.65 -12.89 -23.13
N GLU A 141 8.00 -13.89 -23.93
CA GLU A 141 8.26 -15.24 -23.44
C GLU A 141 9.54 -15.17 -22.58
N SER A 142 9.34 -14.76 -21.33
CA SER A 142 10.28 -14.97 -20.26
C SER A 142 10.45 -16.47 -20.13
N SER A 143 11.60 -16.98 -20.57
CA SER A 143 12.10 -18.31 -20.26
C SER A 143 12.33 -18.44 -18.75
N SER A 144 11.25 -18.50 -17.98
CA SER A 144 11.25 -18.84 -16.57
C SER A 144 11.39 -20.34 -16.42
N ARG A 145 12.63 -20.84 -16.61
CA ARG A 145 13.06 -21.99 -15.82
C ARG A 145 13.17 -21.50 -14.39
N PRO A 146 12.42 -22.06 -13.42
CA PRO A 146 12.64 -21.74 -12.03
C PRO A 146 14.06 -22.18 -11.67
N GLN A 147 14.89 -21.22 -11.26
CA GLN A 147 16.19 -21.53 -10.71
C GLN A 147 15.96 -22.32 -9.42
N SER A 148 16.16 -23.63 -9.49
CA SER A 148 16.07 -24.51 -8.34
C SER A 148 17.11 -24.08 -7.32
N LEU A 149 16.64 -23.75 -6.11
CA LEU A 149 17.46 -23.54 -4.93
C LEU A 149 18.13 -24.87 -4.58
N ASN A 150 19.35 -25.07 -5.07
CA ASN A 150 20.24 -26.13 -4.59
C ASN A 150 21.35 -25.47 -3.75
N PRO A 151 21.34 -25.61 -2.41
CA PRO A 151 22.38 -25.04 -1.58
C PRO A 151 23.50 -26.06 -1.48
N ASN A 152 24.44 -26.06 -2.42
CA ASN A 152 25.75 -26.62 -2.11
C ASN A 152 26.87 -26.16 -3.06
N ARG A 153 27.93 -25.67 -2.40
CA ARG A 153 29.35 -25.83 -2.78
C ARG A 153 29.92 -24.79 -3.75
N GLY A 154 30.71 -23.87 -3.19
CA GLY A 154 31.65 -23.06 -3.96
C GLY A 154 32.18 -21.87 -3.19
N ASN A 155 33.19 -22.10 -2.35
CA ASN A 155 34.00 -21.05 -1.74
C ASN A 155 34.41 -20.00 -2.78
N ASN A 156 34.12 -18.72 -2.49
CA ASN A 156 35.14 -17.68 -2.53
C ASN A 156 34.69 -16.49 -1.68
N SER A 157 35.52 -16.26 -0.66
CA SER A 157 35.49 -15.21 0.34
C SER A 157 35.55 -13.82 -0.28
N HIS A 158 34.68 -12.90 0.15
CA HIS A 158 35.02 -11.54 0.57
C HIS A 158 33.79 -10.91 1.26
N ALA A 159 33.66 -11.16 2.57
CA ALA A 159 32.77 -10.39 3.43
C ALA A 159 33.57 -9.87 4.64
N ILE A 160 33.77 -8.57 4.60
CA ILE A 160 34.39 -7.72 5.61
C ILE A 160 33.30 -7.46 6.66
N PHE A 161 33.23 -8.27 7.71
CA PHE A 161 32.87 -7.87 9.09
C PHE A 161 32.72 -9.12 9.96
N SER A 162 33.70 -9.33 10.84
CA SER A 162 33.69 -10.39 11.85
C SER A 162 33.17 -9.85 13.18
N GLY A 163 31.97 -10.27 13.58
CA GLY A 163 31.45 -10.12 14.95
C GLY A 163 31.05 -11.49 15.50
N ARG A 164 31.98 -12.13 16.22
CA ARG A 164 31.83 -13.43 16.87
C ARG A 164 30.81 -13.36 18.01
N PHE A 165 29.84 -14.29 18.04
CA PHE A 165 29.41 -14.95 19.28
C PHE A 165 29.06 -16.42 18.98
N SER A 166 29.94 -17.31 19.42
CA SER A 166 29.77 -18.76 19.42
C SER A 166 28.92 -19.20 20.61
N ARG A 167 27.79 -19.86 20.37
CA ARG A 167 27.11 -20.70 21.35
C ARG A 167 27.10 -22.14 20.84
N SER A 168 27.93 -22.96 21.45
CA SER A 168 27.97 -24.41 21.26
C SER A 168 26.74 -25.05 21.90
N ASN A 169 25.93 -25.75 21.10
CA ASN A 169 24.99 -26.75 21.61
C ASN A 169 25.43 -28.11 21.05
N ARG A 170 26.09 -28.91 21.90
CA ARG A 170 26.27 -30.34 21.67
C ARG A 170 25.06 -31.05 22.25
N SER A 171 24.37 -31.77 21.36
CA SER A 171 23.42 -32.81 21.71
C SER A 171 24.16 -34.03 22.27
N SER A 172 23.64 -34.60 23.34
CA SER A 172 23.85 -36.00 23.68
C SER A 172 22.61 -36.52 24.37
N ASN A 173 21.93 -37.44 23.69
CA ASN A 173 20.91 -38.30 24.25
C ASN A 173 21.54 -39.23 25.29
N SER A 174 20.92 -39.37 26.45
CA SER A 174 20.86 -40.64 27.17
C SER A 174 19.68 -40.63 28.15
N SER A 175 18.77 -41.55 27.92
CA SER A 175 17.79 -42.11 28.85
C SER A 175 18.31 -42.24 30.29
N LEU A 176 17.45 -42.02 31.30
CA LEU A 176 16.86 -43.08 32.12
C LEU A 176 16.06 -42.45 33.28
N ASN A 177 14.84 -42.92 33.48
CA ASN A 177 14.03 -42.68 34.68
C ASN A 177 14.70 -43.30 35.91
N GLN A 178 14.61 -42.66 37.08
CA GLN A 178 13.99 -43.25 38.29
C GLN A 178 14.10 -42.34 39.53
N TYR A 179 12.91 -42.03 40.06
CA TYR A 179 12.48 -42.07 41.46
C TYR A 179 13.28 -41.44 42.61
N GLN A 180 12.50 -40.72 43.46
CA GLN A 180 12.60 -40.61 44.93
C GLN A 180 13.82 -39.86 45.49
N SER A 181 13.77 -39.09 46.58
CA SER A 181 12.72 -38.50 47.42
C SER A 181 13.46 -37.65 48.48
N THR A 182 12.72 -36.77 49.15
CA THR A 182 12.92 -36.33 50.55
C THR A 182 14.10 -35.41 50.92
N SER A 183 13.72 -34.16 51.26
CA SER A 183 14.00 -33.41 52.50
C SER A 183 15.44 -33.27 53.03
N TYR A 184 15.90 -32.02 53.22
CA TYR A 184 16.18 -31.36 54.51
C TYR A 184 16.86 -29.98 54.27
N GLN A 185 16.32 -28.93 54.91
CA GLN A 185 16.91 -27.58 55.12
C GLN A 185 18.10 -27.68 56.13
N PRO A 186 18.88 -26.63 56.53
CA PRO A 186 18.71 -25.16 56.39
C PRO A 186 20.01 -24.29 56.25
N ARG A 187 19.82 -22.97 56.39
CA ARG A 187 20.74 -21.84 56.76
C ARG A 187 21.42 -21.10 55.60
N SER A 188 21.11 -19.84 55.26
CA SER A 188 20.92 -18.56 55.98
C SER A 188 22.20 -17.76 56.24
N TYR A 189 22.49 -16.76 55.39
CA TYR A 189 22.98 -15.45 55.82
C TYR A 189 22.40 -14.35 54.92
N ILE A 190 21.82 -13.38 55.59
CA ILE A 190 21.33 -12.10 55.09
C ILE A 190 22.53 -11.23 54.71
N ASN A 191 22.47 -10.52 53.59
CA ASN A 191 23.02 -9.16 53.53
C ASN A 191 22.17 -8.28 52.63
N THR A 192 21.41 -7.44 53.33
CA THR A 192 20.64 -6.29 52.91
C THR A 192 21.55 -5.28 52.20
N ALA A 193 21.30 -5.01 50.92
CA ALA A 193 21.79 -3.82 50.25
C ALA A 193 20.63 -3.20 49.46
N SER A 194 20.11 -2.14 50.05
CA SER A 194 19.06 -1.28 49.54
C SER A 194 19.46 -0.62 48.23
N ASN A 195 18.88 -1.05 47.12
CA ASN A 195 18.77 -0.22 45.93
C ASN A 195 17.47 0.57 46.02
N ARG A 196 17.59 1.81 46.52
CA ARG A 196 16.57 2.84 46.42
C ARG A 196 16.24 3.05 44.95
N SER A 197 15.16 2.44 44.47
CA SER A 197 14.46 2.96 43.31
C SER A 197 13.85 4.30 43.73
N ILE A 198 14.40 5.38 43.18
CA ILE A 198 13.78 6.69 43.20
C ILE A 198 12.49 6.53 42.38
N SER A 199 11.39 6.21 43.06
CA SER A 199 10.07 6.37 42.47
C SER A 199 9.74 7.85 42.58
N ILE A 200 9.93 8.57 41.48
CA ILE A 200 9.21 9.81 41.22
C ILE A 200 7.76 9.39 41.01
N ARG A 201 7.09 9.08 42.11
CA ARG A 201 5.66 8.84 42.14
C ARG A 201 5.04 10.19 42.40
N ASP A 202 4.91 10.97 41.32
CA ASP A 202 3.99 12.09 41.33
C ASP A 202 2.64 11.56 41.81
N LYS A 203 2.14 12.16 42.88
CA LYS A 203 0.79 11.93 43.41
C LYS A 203 -0.21 12.45 42.37
N LEU A 204 -0.39 11.69 41.30
CA LEU A 204 -1.64 11.69 40.56
C LEU A 204 -2.68 11.00 41.46
N PRO A 205 -3.94 11.46 41.49
CA PRO A 205 -4.98 10.79 42.22
C PRO A 205 -4.98 9.33 41.77
N ALA A 206 -4.83 8.40 42.72
CA ALA A 206 -4.92 6.97 42.43
C ALA A 206 -6.36 6.71 42.00
N VAL A 207 -6.60 6.76 40.69
CA VAL A 207 -7.85 6.30 40.09
C VAL A 207 -7.91 4.82 40.45
N ASP A 208 -8.84 4.48 41.33
CA ASP A 208 -9.07 3.13 41.81
C ASP A 208 -9.70 2.33 40.66
N VAL A 209 -8.84 1.88 39.75
CA VAL A 209 -9.22 1.21 38.49
C VAL A 209 -10.09 -0.01 38.77
N ASP A 210 -9.85 -0.68 39.88
CA ASP A 210 -10.58 -1.87 40.31
C ASP A 210 -12.04 -1.54 40.66
N LYS A 211 -12.28 -0.45 41.40
CA LYS A 211 -13.65 0.04 41.68
C LYS A 211 -14.37 0.51 40.42
N SER A 212 -13.64 1.14 39.50
CA SER A 212 -14.22 1.58 38.23
C SER A 212 -14.61 0.38 37.34
N LEU A 213 -13.79 -0.67 37.29
CA LEU A 213 -14.07 -1.89 36.55
C LEU A 213 -15.25 -2.66 37.14
N THR A 214 -15.39 -2.70 38.48
CA THR A 214 -16.57 -3.33 39.11
C THR A 214 -17.87 -2.60 38.77
N PHE A 215 -17.85 -1.27 38.69
CA PHE A 215 -19.01 -0.47 38.29
C PHE A 215 -19.42 -0.75 36.83
N PHE A 216 -18.45 -0.85 35.91
CA PHE A 216 -18.73 -1.15 34.50
C PHE A 216 -19.20 -2.59 34.27
N LYS A 217 -18.79 -3.52 35.14
CA LYS A 217 -19.29 -4.90 35.12
C LYS A 217 -20.76 -4.98 35.54
N GLU A 218 -21.18 -4.14 36.47
CA GLU A 218 -22.56 -4.06 36.95
C GLU A 218 -23.47 -3.29 35.97
N HIS A 219 -22.95 -2.26 35.31
CA HIS A 219 -23.66 -1.46 34.31
C HIS A 219 -23.13 -1.67 32.90
N MET A 220 -23.27 -2.89 32.39
CA MET A 220 -22.76 -3.27 31.06
C MET A 220 -23.26 -2.36 29.94
N ILE A 221 -24.53 -1.93 29.96
CA ILE A 221 -25.10 -1.03 28.93
C ILE A 221 -24.37 0.32 28.92
N VAL A 222 -24.06 0.88 30.10
CA VAL A 222 -23.34 2.16 30.22
C VAL A 222 -21.92 2.01 29.68
N TYR A 223 -21.27 0.87 29.93
CA TYR A 223 -19.95 0.56 29.38
C TYR A 223 -19.96 0.47 27.84
N MET A 224 -20.99 -0.14 27.26
CA MET A 224 -21.15 -0.25 25.81
C MET A 224 -21.31 1.14 25.15
N VAL A 225 -22.13 2.01 25.75
CA VAL A 225 -22.30 3.40 25.28
C VAL A 225 -20.99 4.18 25.40
N LEU A 226 -20.26 4.02 26.51
CA LEU A 226 -18.97 4.64 26.72
C LEU A 226 -17.93 4.19 25.69
N LEU A 227 -17.91 2.91 25.32
CA LEU A 227 -17.04 2.40 24.25
C LEU A 227 -17.37 2.98 22.88
N ILE A 228 -18.66 3.16 22.57
CA ILE A 228 -19.09 3.81 21.32
C ILE A 228 -18.58 5.26 21.27
N ILE A 229 -18.67 6.00 22.38
CA ILE A 229 -18.17 7.37 22.48
C ILE A 229 -16.65 7.42 22.29
N ILE A 230 -15.90 6.52 22.96
CA ILE A 230 -14.44 6.45 22.83
C ILE A 230 -14.04 6.11 21.38
N ALA A 231 -14.71 5.15 20.75
CA ALA A 231 -14.45 4.78 19.36
C ALA A 231 -14.74 5.96 18.40
N ALA A 232 -15.80 6.73 18.65
CA ALA A 232 -16.12 7.93 17.88
C ALA A 232 -15.05 9.03 18.04
N ILE A 233 -14.57 9.27 19.27
CA ILE A 233 -13.48 10.24 19.55
C ILE A 233 -12.19 9.81 18.82
N ILE A 234 -11.83 8.54 18.88
CA ILE A 234 -10.64 8.00 18.19
C ILE A 234 -10.77 8.19 16.67
N SER A 235 -11.95 7.93 16.10
CA SER A 235 -12.20 8.16 14.68
C SER A 235 -12.05 9.64 14.29
N LEU A 236 -12.53 10.57 15.14
CA LEU A 236 -12.40 12.02 14.95
C LEU A 236 -10.93 12.47 15.00
N ILE A 237 -10.15 11.98 15.97
CA ILE A 237 -8.72 12.25 16.09
C ILE A 237 -7.96 11.74 14.85
N PHE A 238 -8.28 10.53 14.38
CA PHE A 238 -7.70 9.99 13.15
C PHE A 238 -8.04 10.84 11.91
N ASN A 239 -9.24 11.43 11.87
CA ASN A 239 -9.63 12.32 10.78
C ASN A 239 -8.80 13.61 10.74
N ARG A 240 -8.39 14.13 11.90
CA ARG A 240 -7.58 15.36 12.00
C ARG A 240 -6.11 15.14 11.65
N ILE A 241 -5.56 13.96 11.93
CA ILE A 241 -4.11 13.70 11.81
C ILE A 241 -3.74 13.17 10.42
N THR A 242 -4.68 12.56 9.70
CA THR A 242 -4.31 11.63 8.61
C THR A 242 -5.26 11.77 7.41
N THR A 243 -4.76 12.42 6.34
CA THR A 243 -5.48 12.69 5.07
C THR A 243 -4.96 11.83 3.90
N GLY A 244 -4.75 10.54 4.14
CA GLY A 244 -4.29 9.58 3.13
C GLY A 244 -5.37 8.64 2.59
N ARG A 245 -4.98 7.74 1.67
CA ARG A 245 -5.85 6.69 1.08
C ARG A 245 -6.11 5.49 2.00
N TYR A 246 -5.22 5.20 2.95
CA TYR A 246 -5.31 4.03 3.85
C TYR A 246 -5.97 4.34 5.21
N THR A 247 -6.57 5.52 5.33
CA THR A 247 -7.04 6.08 6.59
C THR A 247 -8.36 5.47 7.01
N GLY A 248 -9.20 5.11 6.04
CA GLY A 248 -10.39 4.31 6.26
C GLY A 248 -10.07 2.96 6.88
N LEU A 249 -9.04 2.25 6.37
CA LEU A 249 -8.63 0.96 6.91
C LEU A 249 -8.08 1.09 8.35
N GLY A 250 -7.28 2.13 8.61
CA GLY A 250 -6.78 2.43 9.95
C GLY A 250 -7.90 2.73 10.95
N LYS A 251 -8.94 3.46 10.53
CA LYS A 251 -10.12 3.75 11.36
C LYS A 251 -10.90 2.47 11.71
N ILE A 252 -11.09 1.58 10.73
CA ILE A 252 -11.78 0.28 10.94
C ILE A 252 -10.95 -0.62 11.87
N ALA A 253 -9.64 -0.69 11.68
CA ALA A 253 -8.76 -1.49 12.53
C ALA A 253 -8.72 -0.95 13.98
N ALA A 254 -8.64 0.38 14.14
CA ALA A 254 -8.65 1.01 15.46
C ALA A 254 -9.99 0.80 16.19
N SER A 255 -11.12 0.92 15.50
CA SER A 255 -12.43 0.67 16.12
C SER A 255 -12.59 -0.80 16.52
N ALA A 256 -12.10 -1.74 15.71
CA ALA A 256 -12.08 -3.16 16.08
C ALA A 256 -11.26 -3.39 17.36
N ILE A 257 -10.04 -2.86 17.42
CA ILE A 257 -9.15 -3.02 18.58
C ILE A 257 -9.79 -2.43 19.84
N VAL A 258 -10.45 -1.27 19.74
CA VAL A 258 -11.10 -0.62 20.88
C VAL A 258 -12.36 -1.38 21.33
N CYS A 259 -13.20 -1.84 20.40
CA CYS A 259 -14.45 -2.53 20.73
C CYS A 259 -14.18 -3.91 21.33
N TYR A 260 -13.34 -4.72 20.68
CA TYR A 260 -13.02 -6.07 21.16
C TYR A 260 -12.04 -6.04 22.34
N GLY A 261 -11.05 -5.13 22.32
CA GLY A 261 -10.09 -4.97 23.40
C GLY A 261 -10.71 -4.38 24.67
N GLY A 262 -11.64 -3.44 24.52
CA GLY A 262 -12.42 -2.88 25.64
C GLY A 262 -13.31 -3.95 26.28
N LEU A 263 -14.13 -4.66 25.50
CA LEU A 263 -15.01 -5.70 26.04
C LEU A 263 -14.25 -6.80 26.78
N LEU A 264 -13.04 -7.15 26.36
CA LEU A 264 -12.21 -8.17 27.01
C LEU A 264 -11.88 -7.81 28.47
N LEU A 265 -11.81 -6.52 28.81
CA LEU A 265 -11.53 -6.07 30.18
C LEU A 265 -12.71 -6.30 31.13
N VAL A 266 -13.94 -6.40 30.61
CA VAL A 266 -15.16 -6.52 31.41
C VAL A 266 -15.76 -7.92 31.33
N GLU A 267 -15.72 -8.53 30.14
CA GLU A 267 -16.41 -9.76 29.82
C GLU A 267 -15.41 -10.88 29.50
N ARG A 268 -15.41 -11.94 30.32
CA ARG A 268 -14.52 -13.10 30.14
C ARG A 268 -15.12 -14.19 29.26
N ASN A 269 -16.42 -14.11 28.97
CA ASN A 269 -17.13 -15.09 28.15
C ASN A 269 -16.90 -14.79 26.67
N LEU A 270 -16.17 -15.67 25.97
CA LEU A 270 -15.79 -15.45 24.58
C LEU A 270 -17.00 -15.31 23.65
N SER A 271 -18.07 -16.09 23.87
CA SER A 271 -19.27 -16.07 23.02
C SER A 271 -20.05 -14.76 23.16
N GLU A 272 -20.22 -14.28 24.39
CA GLU A 272 -20.88 -13.00 24.65
C GLU A 272 -20.03 -11.83 24.18
N LEU A 273 -18.71 -11.92 24.36
CA LEU A 273 -17.76 -10.93 23.86
C LEU A 273 -17.81 -10.78 22.34
N LEU A 274 -17.86 -11.89 21.61
CA LEU A 274 -17.95 -11.86 20.15
C LEU A 274 -19.30 -11.30 19.68
N PHE A 275 -20.41 -11.69 20.31
CA PHE A 275 -21.73 -11.21 19.96
C PHE A 275 -21.92 -9.71 20.27
N LYS A 276 -21.64 -9.29 21.51
CA LYS A 276 -21.78 -7.89 21.94
C LYS A 276 -20.72 -7.00 21.28
N GLY A 277 -19.50 -7.49 21.14
CA GLY A 277 -18.40 -6.78 20.50
C GLY A 277 -18.67 -6.53 19.01
N SER A 278 -19.24 -7.50 18.30
CA SER A 278 -19.62 -7.32 16.89
C SER A 278 -20.73 -6.28 16.71
N ILE A 279 -21.76 -6.27 17.57
CA ILE A 279 -22.82 -5.26 17.53
C ILE A 279 -22.25 -3.84 17.69
N ILE A 280 -21.39 -3.62 18.69
CA ILE A 280 -20.75 -2.31 18.89
C ILE A 280 -19.86 -1.94 17.72
N PHE A 281 -19.09 -2.91 17.21
CA PHE A 281 -18.20 -2.70 16.09
C PHE A 281 -18.95 -2.24 14.84
N PHE A 282 -20.09 -2.87 14.51
CA PHE A 282 -20.92 -2.45 13.38
C PHE A 282 -21.51 -1.05 13.58
N ILE A 283 -22.02 -0.72 14.78
CA ILE A 283 -22.52 0.62 15.10
C ILE A 283 -21.39 1.66 14.94
N SER A 284 -20.19 1.35 15.44
CA SER A 284 -19.02 2.22 15.34
C SER A 284 -18.55 2.40 13.90
N ILE A 285 -18.59 1.36 13.07
CA ILE A 285 -18.30 1.48 11.63
C ILE A 285 -19.28 2.43 10.96
N ILE A 286 -20.59 2.28 11.22
CA ILE A 286 -21.62 3.13 10.62
C ILE A 286 -21.36 4.60 10.97
N ILE A 287 -21.10 4.90 12.25
CA ILE A 287 -20.76 6.26 12.70
C ILE A 287 -19.49 6.75 12.00
N SER A 288 -18.47 5.90 11.86
CA SER A 288 -17.22 6.27 11.19
C SER A 288 -17.39 6.53 9.70
N ILE A 289 -18.31 5.84 9.02
CA ILE A 289 -18.65 6.10 7.61
C ILE A 289 -19.37 7.44 7.51
N VAL A 290 -20.37 7.70 8.36
CA VAL A 290 -21.12 8.96 8.39
C VAL A 290 -20.19 10.15 8.65
N THR A 291 -19.25 10.01 9.58
CA THR A 291 -18.26 11.06 9.92
C THR A 291 -17.21 11.27 8.80
N LEU A 292 -17.10 10.34 7.86
CA LEU A 292 -16.22 10.49 6.70
C LEU A 292 -16.96 11.18 5.52
N THR A 293 -18.27 11.01 5.45
CA THR A 293 -19.11 11.66 4.43
C THR A 293 -19.48 13.11 4.75
N ILE A 294 -19.29 13.56 6.01
CA ILE A 294 -19.50 14.94 6.49
C ILE A 294 -18.14 15.62 6.62
#